data_AF-A0A0A1ZU59-F1
#
_entry.id   AF-A0A0A1ZU59-F1
#
_cell.length_a   1.000
_cell.length_b   1.000
_cell.length_c   1.000
_cell.angle_alpha   90.00
_cell.angle_beta   90.00
_cell.angle_gamma   90.00
#
_symmetry.space_group_name_H-M   'P 1'
#
loop_
_entity.id
_entity.type
_entity.pdbx_description
1 polymer ?
#
loop_
_entity_poly.entity_id
_entity_poly.type
_entity_poly.pdbx_seq_one_letter_code
_entity_poly.pdbx_strand_id
1 'polypeptide(L)'
;MRITTKIINKGLFGIINLIFFIPSNPSYSEVTNFNITEPVTIAVRKFKNFAGDFAENGVVEGVNGEKIRVGFWKPSFEIKLAEVLTNELANTGHFTVVERNNLYDIFEEQAISGTKKNLTKAKYIVIASLSDYIPNTAGSRSNSDGRILIWREGKDRTKVDTYVAVDVRVINTSTGAIAFSRTIEGTTSSVSKADRSGLALGVIDTTKEKKSYETTSATRALRAALIKVVDYLDCHLYLKDECIAEFEAEDERRKNSTEGSLNLF
;
A
#
# COMPACT_ATOMS: atom_id res chain seq x y z
N MET A 1 29.95 -15.60 -74.72
CA MET A 1 31.21 -15.74 -73.95
C MET A 1 30.87 -16.56 -72.71
N ARG A 2 30.71 -17.90 -72.76
CA ARG A 2 31.74 -18.97 -72.65
C ARG A 2 32.89 -18.50 -71.73
N ILE A 3 33.22 -19.14 -70.60
CA ILE A 3 33.58 -20.56 -70.43
C ILE A 3 33.26 -21.05 -69.00
N THR A 4 32.87 -22.32 -68.93
CA THR A 4 32.70 -23.25 -67.79
C THR A 4 34.01 -23.80 -67.24
N THR A 5 34.11 -24.12 -65.93
CA THR A 5 34.80 -25.36 -65.48
C THR A 5 34.43 -25.83 -64.06
N LYS A 6 33.94 -27.08 -63.98
CA LYS A 6 34.01 -28.02 -62.84
C LYS A 6 35.47 -28.47 -62.63
N ILE A 7 35.84 -28.91 -61.41
CA ILE A 7 36.76 -30.04 -61.11
C ILE A 7 36.62 -30.36 -59.60
N ILE A 8 35.96 -31.44 -59.18
CA ILE A 8 36.39 -32.84 -58.91
C ILE A 8 36.54 -33.12 -57.40
N ASN A 9 35.81 -34.16 -57.03
CA ASN A 9 35.72 -34.90 -55.78
C ASN A 9 36.97 -35.78 -55.58
N LYS A 10 37.56 -35.81 -54.38
CA LYS A 10 38.37 -36.94 -53.88
C LYS A 10 38.12 -37.07 -52.38
N GLY A 11 37.38 -38.11 -52.00
CA GLY A 11 37.34 -38.57 -50.62
C GLY A 11 38.61 -39.34 -50.26
N LEU A 12 38.97 -39.34 -48.98
CA LEU A 12 39.52 -40.49 -48.26
C LEU A 12 39.81 -40.12 -46.79
N PHE A 13 39.40 -41.01 -45.88
CA PHE A 13 39.83 -41.16 -44.47
C PHE A 13 39.54 -39.98 -43.51
N GLY A 14 39.05 -40.17 -42.30
CA GLY A 14 38.97 -41.37 -41.49
C GLY A 14 38.07 -41.15 -40.28
N ILE A 15 37.66 -42.27 -39.72
CA ILE A 15 36.76 -42.44 -38.58
C ILE A 15 37.46 -41.90 -37.33
N ILE A 16 36.84 -40.92 -36.65
CA ILE A 16 37.18 -40.60 -35.26
C ILE A 16 35.92 -40.81 -34.43
N ASN A 17 35.91 -41.94 -33.73
CA ASN A 17 35.08 -42.16 -32.55
C ASN A 17 35.46 -41.10 -31.51
N LEU A 18 34.58 -40.15 -31.24
CA LEU A 18 34.63 -39.40 -29.98
C LEU A 18 33.46 -39.84 -29.11
N ILE A 19 33.82 -40.65 -28.11
CA ILE A 19 33.01 -41.05 -26.98
C ILE A 19 32.50 -39.77 -26.31
N PHE A 20 31.17 -39.62 -26.20
CA PHE A 20 30.56 -38.64 -25.32
C PHE A 20 30.87 -39.01 -23.87
N PHE A 21 31.94 -38.42 -23.31
CA PHE A 21 32.08 -38.31 -21.86
C PHE A 21 31.14 -37.20 -21.40
N ILE A 22 30.07 -37.58 -20.72
CA ILE A 22 29.24 -36.68 -19.92
C ILE A 22 29.94 -36.56 -18.56
N PRO A 23 30.54 -35.41 -18.19
CA PRO A 23 30.79 -35.14 -16.79
C PRO A 23 29.46 -34.69 -16.15
N SER A 24 28.85 -35.62 -15.41
CA SER A 24 27.91 -35.30 -14.35
C SER A 24 28.65 -34.54 -13.25
N ASN A 25 28.34 -33.24 -13.13
CA ASN A 25 28.12 -32.55 -11.85
C ASN A 25 28.11 -31.03 -12.12
N PRO A 26 26.93 -30.37 -12.14
CA PRO A 26 26.92 -28.98 -11.74
C PRO A 26 27.30 -28.95 -10.27
N SER A 27 28.51 -28.46 -9.97
CA SER A 27 28.90 -28.04 -8.64
C SER A 27 27.82 -27.08 -8.14
N TYR A 28 26.98 -27.56 -7.22
CA TYR A 28 26.07 -26.75 -6.44
C TYR A 28 26.95 -25.76 -5.69
N SER A 29 26.99 -24.51 -6.14
CA SER A 29 27.62 -23.44 -5.38
C SER A 29 26.91 -23.41 -4.04
N GLU A 30 27.65 -23.69 -2.97
CA GLU A 30 27.20 -23.49 -1.60
C GLU A 30 26.57 -22.11 -1.52
N VAL A 31 25.27 -22.08 -1.21
CA VAL A 31 24.58 -20.86 -0.82
C VAL A 31 25.26 -20.42 0.48
N THR A 32 26.20 -19.48 0.33
CA THR A 32 26.87 -18.81 1.43
C THR A 32 25.82 -18.35 2.42
N ASN A 33 25.96 -18.81 3.67
CA ASN A 33 25.14 -18.51 4.83
C ASN A 33 24.35 -17.19 4.67
N PHE A 34 23.04 -17.29 4.44
CA PHE A 34 22.15 -16.21 4.80
C PHE A 34 22.36 -16.01 6.31
N ASN A 35 22.94 -14.86 6.69
CA ASN A 35 22.82 -14.37 8.06
C ASN A 35 21.33 -14.12 8.26
N ILE A 36 20.58 -15.15 8.66
CA ILE A 36 19.17 -15.02 9.00
C ILE A 36 19.16 -14.21 10.29
N THR A 37 19.04 -12.90 10.14
CA THR A 37 18.77 -12.00 11.25
C THR A 37 17.49 -12.49 11.92
N GLU A 38 17.58 -12.80 13.21
CA GLU A 38 16.43 -13.27 13.98
C GLU A 38 15.28 -12.26 13.86
N PRO A 39 14.03 -12.72 13.69
CA PRO A 39 12.89 -11.82 13.58
C PRO A 39 12.77 -10.90 14.79
N VAL A 40 12.51 -9.62 14.56
CA VAL A 40 12.42 -8.64 15.64
C VAL A 40 11.07 -8.78 16.35
N THR A 41 11.08 -9.01 17.67
CA THR A 41 9.83 -9.12 18.43
C THR A 41 9.19 -7.75 18.66
N ILE A 42 7.98 -7.55 18.13
CA ILE A 42 7.26 -6.27 18.19
C ILE A 42 5.83 -6.44 18.67
N ALA A 43 5.30 -5.41 19.31
CA ALA A 43 3.91 -5.33 19.72
C ALA A 43 3.25 -4.11 19.07
N VAL A 44 2.09 -4.28 18.45
CA VAL A 44 1.30 -3.17 17.92
C VAL A 44 0.25 -2.75 18.95
N ARG A 45 0.05 -1.45 19.14
CA ARG A 45 -1.03 -0.91 19.98
C ARG A 45 -2.21 -0.45 19.13
N LYS A 46 -3.34 -0.25 19.79
CA LYS A 46 -4.53 0.37 19.21
C LYS A 46 -4.15 1.61 18.42
N PHE A 47 -4.63 1.65 17.18
CA PHE A 47 -4.47 2.78 16.31
C PHE A 47 -5.33 3.93 16.83
N LYS A 48 -4.86 5.18 16.77
CA LYS A 48 -5.60 6.33 17.34
C LYS A 48 -6.12 7.28 16.27
N ASN A 49 -7.23 7.96 16.54
CA ASN A 49 -7.70 9.10 15.75
C ASN A 49 -7.19 10.40 16.36
N PHE A 50 -6.22 11.05 15.70
CA PHE A 50 -5.77 12.40 16.05
C PHE A 50 -6.26 13.47 15.05
N ALA A 51 -6.79 13.07 13.88
CA ALA A 51 -7.51 13.94 12.96
C ALA A 51 -8.86 14.45 13.52
N GLY A 52 -9.28 13.91 14.67
CA GLY A 52 -10.37 14.45 15.49
C GLY A 52 -11.75 14.32 14.86
N ASP A 53 -12.63 15.25 15.23
CA ASP A 53 -14.05 15.24 14.85
C ASP A 53 -14.27 15.31 13.34
N PHE A 54 -13.32 15.85 12.58
CA PHE A 54 -13.44 15.91 11.13
C PHE A 54 -13.36 14.51 10.49
N ALA A 55 -12.49 13.63 11.00
CA ALA A 55 -12.46 12.25 10.53
C ALA A 55 -13.73 11.46 10.92
N GLU A 56 -14.38 11.80 12.03
CA GLU A 56 -15.58 11.10 12.53
C GLU A 56 -16.87 11.61 11.89
N ASN A 57 -17.04 12.93 11.87
CA ASN A 57 -18.28 13.61 11.56
C ASN A 57 -18.11 14.75 10.56
N GLY A 58 -16.93 14.88 9.92
CA GLY A 58 -16.62 15.93 8.98
C GLY A 58 -17.67 16.08 7.89
N VAL A 59 -17.97 17.33 7.56
CA VAL A 59 -18.89 17.73 6.51
C VAL A 59 -18.15 18.72 5.61
N VAL A 60 -18.27 18.52 4.30
CA VAL A 60 -17.77 19.45 3.29
C VAL A 60 -18.96 20.01 2.51
N GLU A 61 -18.83 21.26 2.08
CA GLU A 61 -19.81 21.87 1.19
C GLU A 61 -19.48 21.52 -0.26
N GLY A 62 -20.45 20.93 -0.95
CA GLY A 62 -20.38 20.66 -2.37
C GLY A 62 -20.51 21.94 -3.19
N VAL A 63 -20.24 21.83 -4.49
CA VAL A 63 -20.26 22.96 -5.46
C VAL A 63 -21.58 23.75 -5.50
N ASN A 64 -22.69 23.14 -5.06
CA ASN A 64 -24.01 23.77 -5.01
C ASN A 64 -24.42 24.21 -3.58
N GLY A 65 -23.49 24.23 -2.63
CA GLY A 65 -23.77 24.50 -1.21
C GLY A 65 -24.40 23.32 -0.46
N GLU A 66 -24.45 22.13 -1.06
CA GLU A 66 -24.95 20.92 -0.39
C GLU A 66 -23.96 20.43 0.67
N LYS A 67 -24.45 20.11 1.86
CA LYS A 67 -23.61 19.55 2.95
C LYS A 67 -23.43 18.05 2.78
N ILE A 68 -22.21 17.62 2.48
CA ILE A 68 -21.86 16.21 2.26
C ILE A 68 -21.08 15.70 3.47
N ARG A 69 -21.58 14.65 4.13
CA ARG A 69 -20.84 13.96 5.20
C ARG A 69 -19.67 13.18 4.60
N VAL A 70 -18.47 13.48 5.07
CA VAL A 70 -17.21 12.86 4.64
C VAL A 70 -16.45 12.19 5.79
N GLY A 71 -16.88 12.43 7.03
CA GLY A 71 -16.44 11.66 8.20
C GLY A 71 -16.77 10.18 8.02
N PHE A 72 -15.77 9.33 8.25
CA PHE A 72 -15.83 7.88 8.05
C PHE A 72 -15.32 7.09 9.27
N TRP A 73 -14.63 7.76 10.19
CA TRP A 73 -14.01 7.14 11.35
C TRP A 73 -15.06 6.61 12.33
N LYS A 74 -14.77 5.44 12.90
CA LYS A 74 -15.58 4.82 13.96
C LYS A 74 -14.63 4.31 15.05
N PRO A 75 -15.03 4.31 16.33
CA PRO A 75 -14.18 3.76 17.40
C PRO A 75 -13.68 2.33 17.15
N SER A 76 -14.48 1.50 16.46
CA SER A 76 -14.07 0.14 16.08
C SER A 76 -12.88 0.08 15.11
N PHE A 77 -12.52 1.18 14.44
CA PHE A 77 -11.39 1.22 13.51
C PHE A 77 -10.04 1.23 14.22
N GLU A 78 -9.99 1.67 15.47
CA GLU A 78 -8.75 1.67 16.27
C GLU A 78 -8.14 0.27 16.40
N ILE A 79 -8.99 -0.73 16.66
CA ILE A 79 -8.58 -2.13 16.79
C ILE A 79 -8.36 -2.73 15.41
N LYS A 80 -9.28 -2.52 14.47
CA LYS A 80 -9.19 -3.09 13.12
C LYS A 80 -7.94 -2.65 12.37
N LEU A 81 -7.56 -1.37 12.46
CA LEU A 81 -6.37 -0.86 11.80
C LEU A 81 -5.09 -1.35 12.48
N ALA A 82 -5.11 -1.52 13.81
CA ALA A 82 -4.01 -2.17 14.51
C ALA A 82 -3.85 -3.63 14.10
N GLU A 83 -4.94 -4.38 13.91
CA GLU A 83 -4.92 -5.76 13.39
C GLU A 83 -4.42 -5.82 11.96
N VAL A 84 -4.83 -4.89 11.09
CA VAL A 84 -4.29 -4.77 9.74
C VAL A 84 -2.78 -4.57 9.80
N LEU A 85 -2.30 -3.62 10.61
CA LEU A 85 -0.87 -3.37 10.77
C LEU A 85 -0.12 -4.59 11.32
N THR A 86 -0.68 -5.27 12.33
CA THR A 86 -0.14 -6.53 12.87
C THR A 86 -0.03 -7.61 11.79
N ASN A 87 -1.05 -7.77 10.96
CA ASN A 87 -1.07 -8.78 9.90
C ASN A 87 -0.04 -8.45 8.82
N GLU A 88 0.03 -7.20 8.35
CA GLU A 88 1.01 -6.80 7.36
C GLU A 88 2.46 -6.97 7.90
N LEU A 89 2.71 -6.63 9.16
CA LEU A 89 4.02 -6.86 9.81
C LEU A 89 4.35 -8.35 9.97
N ALA A 90 3.38 -9.18 10.33
CA ALA A 90 3.60 -10.62 10.44
C ALA A 90 3.85 -11.26 9.07
N ASN A 91 3.19 -10.75 8.03
CA ASN A 91 3.32 -11.22 6.66
C ASN A 91 4.70 -10.94 6.05
N THR A 92 5.48 -9.99 6.57
CA THR A 92 6.85 -9.77 6.07
C THR A 92 7.79 -10.93 6.41
N GLY A 93 7.48 -11.70 7.46
CA GLY A 93 8.36 -12.76 7.98
C GLY A 93 9.57 -12.25 8.77
N HIS A 94 9.79 -10.93 8.83
CA HIS A 94 10.92 -10.30 9.53
C HIS A 94 10.63 -9.95 11.00
N PHE A 95 9.37 -10.10 11.41
CA PHE A 95 8.89 -9.72 12.75
C PHE A 95 8.21 -10.86 13.47
N THR A 96 8.53 -11.03 14.76
CA THR A 96 7.70 -11.82 15.68
C THR A 96 6.68 -10.88 16.32
N VAL A 97 5.48 -10.80 15.73
CA VAL A 97 4.44 -9.90 16.24
C VAL A 97 3.70 -10.57 17.40
N VAL A 98 3.70 -9.92 18.57
CA VAL A 98 3.04 -10.44 19.77
C VAL A 98 1.69 -9.77 20.02
N GLU A 99 0.67 -10.57 20.30
CA GLU A 99 -0.70 -10.10 20.51
C GLU A 99 -0.83 -9.27 21.79
N ARG A 100 -1.59 -8.16 21.72
CA ARG A 100 -1.81 -7.22 22.83
C ARG A 100 -3.24 -6.68 22.91
N ASN A 101 -4.01 -6.79 21.85
CA ASN A 101 -5.41 -6.38 21.79
C ASN A 101 -6.33 -7.48 22.34
N ASN A 102 -6.01 -8.75 22.08
CA ASN A 102 -6.84 -9.91 22.44
C ASN A 102 -6.19 -10.79 23.53
N LEU A 103 -5.58 -10.17 24.56
CA LEU A 103 -4.88 -10.90 25.63
C LEU A 103 -5.80 -11.73 26.53
N TYR A 104 -7.06 -11.31 26.67
CA TYR A 104 -8.03 -12.00 27.52
C TYR A 104 -8.27 -13.43 27.01
N ASP A 105 -8.65 -13.56 25.74
CA ASP A 105 -8.89 -14.85 25.09
C ASP A 105 -7.64 -15.76 25.14
N ILE A 106 -6.45 -15.18 24.92
CA ILE A 106 -5.18 -15.92 25.04
C ILE A 106 -5.00 -16.48 26.45
N PHE A 107 -5.30 -15.70 27.49
CA PHE A 107 -5.14 -16.16 28.86
C PHE A 107 -6.15 -17.23 29.25
N GLU A 108 -7.36 -17.19 28.71
CA GLU A 108 -8.35 -18.27 28.89
C GLU A 108 -7.81 -19.59 28.30
N GLU A 109 -7.27 -19.56 27.07
CA GLU A 109 -6.70 -20.74 26.42
C GLU A 109 -5.43 -21.27 27.11
N GLN A 110 -4.56 -20.35 27.58
CA GLN A 110 -3.38 -20.74 28.35
C GLN A 110 -3.76 -21.42 29.67
N ALA A 111 -4.82 -20.94 30.33
CA ALA A 111 -5.32 -21.54 31.57
C ALA A 111 -5.85 -22.96 31.34
N ILE A 112 -6.55 -23.20 30.22
CA ILE A 112 -6.99 -24.55 29.80
C ILE A 112 -5.77 -25.46 29.61
N SER A 113 -4.70 -24.94 29.02
CA SER A 113 -3.44 -25.67 28.80
C SER A 113 -2.58 -25.83 30.07
N GLY A 114 -3.06 -25.41 31.24
CA GLY A 114 -2.30 -25.43 32.50
C GLY A 114 -1.11 -24.46 32.54
N THR A 115 -0.96 -23.59 31.53
CA THR A 115 0.13 -22.63 31.42
C THR A 115 -0.25 -21.34 32.12
N LYS A 116 0.58 -20.88 33.05
CA LYS A 116 0.35 -19.59 33.73
C LYS A 116 0.82 -18.44 32.85
N LYS A 117 -0.12 -17.65 32.32
CA LYS A 117 0.03 -16.29 31.75
C LYS A 117 1.43 -16.01 31.19
N ASN A 118 1.85 -16.81 30.22
CA ASN A 118 3.18 -16.70 29.63
C ASN A 118 3.10 -15.73 28.45
N LEU A 119 3.66 -14.53 28.62
CA LEU A 119 3.71 -13.51 27.58
C LEU A 119 5.13 -13.27 27.10
N THR A 120 5.33 -13.39 25.80
CA THR A 120 6.58 -12.97 25.15
C THR A 120 6.73 -11.46 25.22
N LYS A 121 7.84 -10.98 25.78
CA LYS A 121 8.17 -9.54 25.82
C LYS A 121 8.52 -9.04 24.42
N ALA A 122 7.88 -7.96 24.00
CA ALA A 122 8.26 -7.26 22.77
C ALA A 122 9.49 -6.38 23.00
N LYS A 123 10.39 -6.31 22.02
CA LYS A 123 11.54 -5.39 22.00
C LYS A 123 11.09 -3.96 21.67
N TYR A 124 10.12 -3.84 20.77
CA TYR A 124 9.53 -2.56 20.38
C TYR A 124 8.01 -2.56 20.51
N ILE A 125 7.46 -1.39 20.83
CA ILE A 125 6.03 -1.10 20.75
C ILE A 125 5.82 -0.13 19.60
N VAL A 126 4.95 -0.49 18.66
CA VAL A 126 4.53 0.36 17.54
C VAL A 126 3.19 1.00 17.90
N ILE A 127 3.13 2.33 17.79
CA ILE A 127 1.91 3.12 17.96
C ILE A 127 1.72 3.92 16.68
N ALA A 128 0.60 3.71 15.99
CA ALA A 128 0.22 4.47 14.82
C ALA A 128 -1.07 5.28 15.07
N SER A 129 -1.19 6.44 14.45
CA SER A 129 -2.36 7.30 14.57
C SER A 129 -2.65 8.04 13.28
N LEU A 130 -3.92 8.22 12.95
CA LEU A 130 -4.39 9.07 11.85
C LEU A 130 -4.22 10.51 12.31
N SER A 131 -3.21 11.19 11.78
CA SER A 131 -2.90 12.58 12.14
C SER A 131 -3.71 13.58 11.35
N ASP A 132 -3.94 13.31 10.06
CA ASP A 132 -4.75 14.18 9.21
C ASP A 132 -5.53 13.38 8.15
N TYR A 133 -6.69 13.90 7.79
CA TYR A 133 -7.57 13.36 6.77
C TYR A 133 -8.29 14.48 6.07
N ILE A 134 -8.02 14.64 4.77
CA ILE A 134 -8.70 15.64 3.95
C ILE A 134 -9.29 14.93 2.72
N PRO A 135 -10.62 14.76 2.67
CA PRO A 135 -11.29 14.24 1.49
C PRO A 135 -11.42 15.34 0.43
N ASN A 136 -11.43 14.94 -0.84
CA ASN A 136 -11.69 15.82 -1.98
C ASN A 136 -10.67 16.97 -2.14
N THR A 137 -9.40 16.72 -1.80
CA THR A 137 -8.29 17.69 -1.92
C THR A 137 -8.08 18.25 -3.33
N ALA A 138 -8.29 17.42 -4.34
CA ALA A 138 -8.25 17.82 -5.74
C ALA A 138 -9.24 16.96 -6.54
N GLY A 139 -9.76 17.52 -7.63
CA GLY A 139 -10.64 16.77 -8.50
C GLY A 139 -10.63 17.30 -9.91
N SER A 140 -10.76 16.38 -10.86
CA SER A 140 -10.92 16.73 -12.27
C SER A 140 -12.19 16.09 -12.80
N ARG A 141 -12.98 16.88 -13.53
CA ARG A 141 -14.18 16.43 -14.20
C ARG A 141 -13.95 16.50 -15.70
N SER A 142 -13.94 15.34 -16.34
CA SER A 142 -13.91 15.24 -17.80
C SER A 142 -15.29 14.81 -18.26
N ASN A 143 -15.92 15.64 -19.10
CA ASN A 143 -17.16 15.32 -19.78
C ASN A 143 -16.88 15.29 -21.28
N SER A 144 -17.33 14.22 -21.93
CA SER A 144 -17.37 14.12 -23.38
C SER A 144 -18.77 13.67 -23.80
N ASP A 145 -19.51 14.57 -24.43
CA ASP A 145 -20.81 14.28 -25.00
C ASP A 145 -20.71 14.24 -26.53
N GLY A 146 -21.22 13.18 -27.12
CA GLY A 146 -21.25 12.92 -28.56
C GLY A 146 -22.68 12.76 -29.06
N ARG A 147 -22.96 13.28 -30.26
CA ARG A 147 -24.26 13.14 -30.90
C ARG A 147 -24.07 12.69 -32.35
N ILE A 148 -24.72 11.59 -32.71
CA ILE A 148 -24.84 11.15 -34.10
C ILE A 148 -26.32 10.97 -34.38
N LEU A 149 -26.88 11.86 -35.21
CA LEU A 149 -28.31 11.90 -35.52
C LEU A 149 -29.16 11.93 -34.23
N ILE A 150 -29.93 10.87 -34.03
CA ILE A 150 -30.87 10.69 -32.91
C ILE A 150 -30.23 9.98 -31.72
N TRP A 151 -29.00 9.49 -31.87
CA TRP A 151 -28.25 8.81 -30.81
C TRP A 151 -27.43 9.83 -30.02
N ARG A 152 -27.52 9.73 -28.70
CA ARG A 152 -26.70 10.47 -27.73
C ARG A 152 -25.83 9.48 -26.99
N GLU A 153 -24.55 9.78 -26.93
CA GLU A 153 -23.59 9.11 -26.03
C GLU A 153 -22.93 10.20 -25.19
N GLY A 154 -22.73 9.94 -23.91
CA GLY A 154 -22.05 10.84 -23.00
C GLY A 154 -21.20 10.06 -22.04
N LYS A 155 -20.01 10.56 -21.75
CA LYS A 155 -19.12 10.01 -20.72
C LYS A 155 -18.75 11.12 -19.78
N ASP A 156 -18.93 10.86 -18.50
CA ASP A 156 -18.62 11.78 -17.42
C ASP A 156 -17.72 11.04 -16.43
N ARG A 157 -16.59 11.65 -16.10
CA ARG A 157 -15.57 11.08 -15.23
C ARG A 157 -15.19 12.15 -14.22
N THR A 158 -15.40 11.86 -12.94
CA THR A 158 -15.02 12.73 -11.84
C THR A 158 -13.95 12.03 -11.00
N LYS A 159 -12.71 12.48 -11.10
CA LYS A 159 -11.63 12.08 -10.21
C LYS A 159 -11.68 12.92 -8.94
N VAL A 160 -11.47 12.30 -7.79
CA VAL A 160 -11.49 12.92 -6.47
C VAL A 160 -10.34 12.37 -5.65
N ASP A 161 -9.47 13.24 -5.17
CA ASP A 161 -8.26 12.90 -4.44
C ASP A 161 -8.49 13.04 -2.92
N THR A 162 -8.08 12.04 -2.15
CA THR A 162 -8.21 11.96 -0.70
C THR A 162 -6.82 11.88 -0.09
N TYR A 163 -6.50 12.87 0.74
CA TYR A 163 -5.26 12.93 1.51
C TYR A 163 -5.43 12.24 2.86
N VAL A 164 -4.41 11.48 3.24
CA VAL A 164 -4.30 10.83 4.56
C VAL A 164 -2.89 11.00 5.09
N ALA A 165 -2.77 11.26 6.39
CA ALA A 165 -1.50 11.26 7.11
C ALA A 165 -1.57 10.34 8.33
N VAL A 166 -0.54 9.51 8.49
CA VAL A 166 -0.42 8.55 9.59
C VAL A 166 0.90 8.78 10.29
N ASP A 167 0.83 9.11 11.58
CA ASP A 167 2.01 9.20 12.43
C ASP A 167 2.31 7.85 13.05
N VAL A 168 3.56 7.39 12.92
CA VAL A 168 4.06 6.18 13.55
C VAL A 168 5.15 6.52 14.56
N ARG A 169 5.09 5.88 15.73
CA ARG A 169 6.11 5.93 16.77
C ARG A 169 6.50 4.51 17.18
N VAL A 170 7.81 4.28 17.23
CA VAL A 170 8.41 3.01 17.68
C VAL A 170 9.12 3.26 19.00
N ILE A 171 8.67 2.60 20.05
CA ILE A 171 9.19 2.78 21.41
C ILE A 171 10.00 1.55 21.79
N ASN A 172 11.24 1.74 22.24
CA ASN A 172 12.04 0.66 22.80
C ASN A 172 11.53 0.31 24.20
N THR A 173 11.17 -0.95 24.44
CA THR A 173 10.55 -1.35 25.72
C THR A 173 11.53 -1.45 26.89
N SER A 174 12.83 -1.52 26.62
CA SER A 174 13.84 -1.57 27.68
C SER A 174 14.21 -0.17 28.20
N THR A 175 14.15 0.86 27.35
CA THR A 175 14.53 2.24 27.73
C THR A 175 13.33 3.19 27.84
N GLY A 176 12.19 2.86 27.23
CA GLY A 176 11.04 3.77 27.12
C GLY A 176 11.24 4.90 26.10
N ALA A 177 12.40 4.98 25.44
CA ALA A 177 12.70 6.01 24.46
C ALA A 177 12.00 5.73 23.12
N ILE A 178 11.61 6.79 22.42
CA ILE A 178 11.17 6.72 21.02
C ILE A 178 12.42 6.43 20.19
N ALA A 179 12.51 5.23 19.64
CA ALA A 179 13.60 4.82 18.77
C ALA A 179 13.46 5.43 17.37
N PHE A 180 12.24 5.45 16.84
CA PHE A 180 11.91 6.00 15.53
C PHE A 180 10.54 6.66 15.57
N SER A 181 10.37 7.75 14.84
CA SER A 181 9.09 8.44 14.69
C SER A 181 9.02 9.08 13.32
N ARG A 182 7.86 8.98 12.67
CA ARG A 182 7.67 9.54 11.34
C ARG A 182 6.19 9.76 11.02
N THR A 183 5.91 10.74 10.17
CA THR A 183 4.62 10.90 9.50
C THR A 183 4.71 10.32 8.08
N ILE A 184 3.83 9.38 7.78
CA ILE A 184 3.61 8.84 6.44
C ILE A 184 2.34 9.48 5.90
N GLU A 185 2.48 10.30 4.88
CA GLU A 185 1.35 10.96 4.22
C GLU A 185 1.27 10.59 2.75
N GLY A 186 0.06 10.68 2.20
CA GLY A 186 -0.15 10.38 0.80
C GLY A 186 -1.56 10.70 0.34
N THR A 187 -1.70 10.79 -0.97
CA THR A 187 -2.99 11.07 -1.62
C THR A 187 -3.40 9.88 -2.44
N THR A 188 -4.67 9.49 -2.33
CA THR A 188 -5.26 8.45 -3.16
C THR A 188 -6.41 8.99 -3.97
N SER A 189 -6.53 8.51 -5.21
CA SER A 189 -7.56 8.96 -6.13
C SER A 189 -8.73 7.99 -6.18
N SER A 190 -9.95 8.52 -6.16
CA SER A 190 -11.20 7.84 -6.50
C SER A 190 -11.71 8.35 -7.84
N VAL A 191 -12.33 7.49 -8.66
CA VAL A 191 -12.89 7.88 -9.96
C VAL A 191 -14.37 7.49 -10.02
N SER A 192 -15.25 8.48 -10.07
CA SER A 192 -16.66 8.28 -10.39
C SER A 192 -16.84 8.31 -11.92
N LYS A 193 -17.56 7.33 -12.47
CA LYS A 193 -17.83 7.20 -13.90
C LYS A 193 -19.33 7.21 -14.13
N ALA A 194 -19.82 8.05 -15.03
CA ALA A 194 -21.18 7.96 -15.54
C ALA A 194 -21.15 7.86 -17.08
N ASP A 195 -21.82 6.85 -17.60
CA ASP A 195 -21.98 6.62 -19.04
C ASP A 195 -23.44 6.80 -19.41
N ARG A 196 -23.70 7.69 -20.37
CA ARG A 196 -25.02 8.02 -20.89
C ARG A 196 -25.11 7.48 -22.30
N SER A 197 -26.20 6.77 -22.60
CA SER A 197 -26.48 6.31 -23.96
C SER A 197 -27.98 6.22 -24.18
N GLY A 198 -28.44 6.64 -25.36
CA GLY A 198 -29.82 6.42 -25.77
C GLY A 198 -30.24 7.29 -26.95
N LEU A 199 -31.55 7.31 -27.19
CA LEU A 199 -32.17 8.01 -28.31
C LEU A 199 -32.86 9.29 -27.85
N ALA A 200 -32.66 10.38 -28.59
CA ALA A 200 -33.37 11.64 -28.41
C ALA A 200 -34.01 12.10 -29.73
N LEU A 201 -35.34 12.04 -29.80
CA LEU A 201 -36.19 12.37 -30.94
C LEU A 201 -37.29 13.35 -30.52
N GLY A 202 -37.07 14.66 -30.73
CA GLY A 202 -38.04 15.69 -30.35
C GLY A 202 -38.33 15.67 -28.85
N VAL A 203 -39.58 15.38 -28.47
CA VAL A 203 -40.03 15.27 -27.07
C VAL A 203 -39.76 13.89 -26.44
N ILE A 204 -39.33 12.89 -27.21
CA ILE A 204 -39.02 11.55 -26.70
C ILE A 204 -37.52 11.46 -26.44
N ASP A 205 -37.13 11.34 -25.17
CA ASP A 205 -35.77 11.10 -24.72
C ASP A 205 -35.70 9.78 -23.93
N THR A 206 -34.89 8.85 -24.43
CA THR A 206 -34.67 7.52 -23.82
C THR A 206 -33.23 7.36 -23.32
N THR A 207 -32.49 8.46 -23.17
CA THR A 207 -31.12 8.45 -22.68
C THR A 207 -31.06 7.83 -21.29
N LYS A 208 -30.36 6.71 -21.17
CA LYS A 208 -30.13 6.03 -19.89
C LYS A 208 -28.75 6.39 -19.37
N GLU A 209 -28.68 6.68 -18.08
CA GLU A 209 -27.43 6.94 -17.38
C GLU A 209 -27.06 5.73 -16.51
N LYS A 210 -25.88 5.17 -16.74
CA LYS A 210 -25.25 4.17 -15.88
C LYS A 210 -24.18 4.86 -15.05
N LYS A 211 -24.34 4.87 -13.73
CA LYS A 211 -23.34 5.37 -12.78
C LYS A 211 -22.56 4.20 -12.19
N SER A 212 -21.24 4.27 -12.19
CA SER A 212 -20.35 3.33 -11.53
C SER A 212 -19.27 4.11 -10.78
N TYR A 213 -18.84 3.60 -9.63
CA TYR A 213 -17.87 4.29 -8.79
C TYR A 213 -16.67 3.37 -8.54
N GLU A 214 -15.48 3.83 -8.92
CA GLU A 214 -14.21 3.28 -8.44
C GLU A 214 -13.81 4.11 -7.23
N THR A 215 -14.45 3.88 -6.09
CA THR A 215 -14.05 4.53 -4.84
C THR A 215 -12.78 3.87 -4.32
N THR A 216 -11.70 4.64 -4.22
CA THR A 216 -10.70 4.36 -3.19
C THR A 216 -11.32 4.87 -1.90
N SER A 217 -12.02 3.98 -1.17
CA SER A 217 -12.60 4.35 0.12
C SER A 217 -11.51 4.95 1.03
N ALA A 218 -11.86 5.88 1.92
CA ALA A 218 -10.90 6.42 2.90
C ALA A 218 -10.18 5.29 3.65
N THR A 219 -10.85 4.15 3.88
CA THR A 219 -10.26 2.93 4.44
C THR A 219 -9.17 2.32 3.55
N ARG A 220 -9.31 2.31 2.21
CA ARG A 220 -8.28 1.83 1.29
C ARG A 220 -7.07 2.76 1.29
N ALA A 221 -7.29 4.07 1.37
CA ALA A 221 -6.21 5.06 1.52
C ALA A 221 -5.41 4.83 2.81
N LEU A 222 -6.11 4.68 3.94
CA LEU A 222 -5.48 4.33 5.22
C LEU A 222 -4.70 3.01 5.15
N ARG A 223 -5.26 1.98 4.51
CA ARG A 223 -4.57 0.69 4.37
C ARG A 223 -3.29 0.83 3.54
N ALA A 224 -3.31 1.61 2.46
CA ALA A 224 -2.12 1.90 1.68
C ALA A 224 -1.05 2.63 2.51
N ALA A 225 -1.47 3.61 3.33
CA ALA A 225 -0.57 4.28 4.27
C ALA A 225 0.01 3.31 5.32
N LEU A 226 -0.79 2.37 5.84
CA LEU A 226 -0.32 1.34 6.78
C LEU A 226 0.70 0.38 6.13
N ILE A 227 0.51 -0.01 4.87
CA ILE A 227 1.51 -0.80 4.14
C ILE A 227 2.83 -0.03 4.06
N LYS A 228 2.78 1.27 3.72
CA LYS A 228 3.96 2.13 3.72
C LYS A 228 4.61 2.28 5.10
N VAL A 229 3.82 2.29 6.16
CA VAL A 229 4.34 2.21 7.54
C VAL A 229 5.10 0.89 7.76
N VAL A 230 4.57 -0.24 7.28
CA VAL A 230 5.26 -1.53 7.38
C VAL A 230 6.58 -1.53 6.62
N ASP A 231 6.59 -1.05 5.37
CA ASP A 231 7.81 -0.94 4.56
C ASP A 231 8.89 -0.11 5.30
N TYR A 232 8.49 1.01 5.89
CA TYR A 232 9.37 1.87 6.70
C TYR A 232 9.91 1.16 7.94
N LEU A 233 9.06 0.42 8.66
CA LEU A 233 9.47 -0.33 9.85
C LEU A 233 10.40 -1.49 9.50
N ASP A 234 10.12 -2.21 8.42
CA ASP A 234 10.95 -3.28 7.92
C ASP A 234 12.35 -2.79 7.56
N CYS A 235 12.39 -1.67 6.85
CA CYS A 235 13.60 -0.94 6.52
C CYS A 235 14.43 -0.57 7.76
N HIS A 236 13.84 0.11 8.75
CA HIS A 236 14.61 0.61 9.90
C HIS A 236 14.95 -0.44 10.97
N LEU A 237 14.08 -1.44 11.15
CA LEU A 237 14.22 -2.39 12.26
C LEU A 237 14.92 -3.68 11.84
N TYR A 238 14.77 -4.10 10.59
CA TYR A 238 15.28 -5.37 10.10
C TYR A 238 16.34 -5.21 9.01
N LEU A 239 15.95 -4.71 7.83
CA LEU A 239 16.81 -4.68 6.63
C LEU A 239 18.03 -3.77 6.81
N LYS A 240 17.80 -2.55 7.33
CA LYS A 240 18.82 -1.52 7.59
C LYS A 240 19.73 -1.28 6.37
N ASP A 241 19.14 -1.28 5.19
CA ASP A 241 19.83 -1.17 3.90
C ASP A 241 19.65 0.23 3.28
N GLU A 242 19.81 0.31 1.95
CA GLU A 242 19.67 1.53 1.16
C GLU A 242 18.24 2.13 1.16
N CYS A 243 17.22 1.39 1.59
CA CYS A 243 15.84 1.86 1.72
C CYS A 243 15.70 3.07 2.66
N ILE A 244 16.63 3.23 3.61
CA ILE A 244 16.60 4.35 4.57
C ILE A 244 16.72 5.68 3.82
N ALA A 245 17.57 5.74 2.79
CA ALA A 245 17.79 6.96 2.02
C ALA A 245 16.54 7.37 1.20
N GLU A 246 15.82 6.40 0.64
CA GLU A 246 14.56 6.67 -0.06
C GLU A 246 13.52 7.27 0.89
N PHE A 247 13.37 6.66 2.06
CA PHE A 247 12.50 7.19 3.09
C PHE A 247 12.96 8.57 3.56
N GLU A 248 14.24 8.81 3.84
CA GLU A 248 14.72 10.14 4.24
C GLU A 248 14.40 11.22 3.17
N ALA A 249 14.61 10.92 1.89
CA ALA A 249 14.28 11.82 0.79
C ALA A 249 12.76 12.08 0.65
N GLU A 250 11.91 11.09 0.95
CA GLU A 250 10.47 11.30 1.05
C GLU A 250 10.09 12.24 2.21
N ASP A 251 10.74 12.12 3.37
CA ASP A 251 10.45 12.97 4.53
C ASP A 251 10.91 14.41 4.33
N GLU A 252 12.02 14.62 3.62
CA GLU A 252 12.48 15.95 3.26
C GLU A 252 11.51 16.63 2.29
N ARG A 253 11.05 15.92 1.25
CA ARG A 253 10.02 16.42 0.32
C ARG A 253 8.75 16.82 1.07
N ARG A 254 8.33 15.97 2.01
CA ARG A 254 7.19 16.23 2.90
C ARG A 254 7.38 17.52 3.69
N LYS A 255 8.48 17.63 4.45
CA LYS A 255 8.80 18.81 5.28
C LYS A 255 8.81 20.09 4.44
N ASN A 256 9.48 20.07 3.30
CA ASN A 256 9.54 21.21 2.39
C ASN A 256 8.13 21.61 1.89
N SER A 257 7.29 20.64 1.57
CA SER A 257 5.90 20.89 1.15
C SER A 257 5.06 21.47 2.29
N THR A 258 5.21 20.96 3.52
CA THR A 258 4.49 21.46 4.70
C THR A 258 4.96 22.87 5.08
N GLU A 259 6.27 23.10 5.15
CA GLU A 259 6.83 24.42 5.47
C GLU A 259 6.44 25.46 4.42
N GLY A 260 6.44 25.08 3.13
CA GLY A 260 5.99 25.96 2.05
C GLY A 260 4.51 26.36 2.12
N SER A 261 3.68 25.66 2.90
CA SER A 261 2.29 26.02 3.15
C SER A 261 2.09 27.02 4.31
N LEU A 262 3.13 27.25 5.12
CA LEU A 262 3.07 28.12 6.28
C LEU A 262 3.52 29.55 5.91
N ASN A 263 2.60 30.51 5.99
CA ASN A 263 2.93 31.93 5.83
C ASN A 263 3.40 32.52 7.16
N LEU A 264 4.70 32.76 7.30
CA LEU A 264 5.28 33.49 8.43
C LEU A 264 5.23 35.00 8.15
N PHE A 265 4.79 35.77 9.13
CA PHE A 265 4.62 37.23 9.06
C PHE A 265 5.90 37.99 9.40
#